data_AF-A0A5K7S7S8-F1
#
_entry.id   AF-A0A5K7S7S8-F1
#
_cell.length_a   1.000
_cell.length_b   1.000
_cell.length_c   1.000
_cell.angle_alpha   90.00
_cell.angle_beta   90.00
_cell.angle_gamma   90.00
#
_symmetry.space_group_name_H-M   'P 1'
#
loop_
_entity.id
_entity.type
_entity.pdbx_description
1 polymer ?
#
loop_
_entity_poly.entity_id
_entity_poly.type
_entity_poly.pdbx_seq_one_letter_code
_entity_poly.pdbx_strand_id
1 'polypeptide(L)'
;MAIQNEVGKVWNTDFAHKTDRQLISYQELSDLYKSECRGNQPRSLVKFNQPVNRKCKLTPEQVLDIRSKYVPHVYGKVRLAQEYGVSSSVILRILRGESWKISDSI
;
A
#
# COMPACT_ATOMS: atom_id res chain seq x y z
N MET A 1 32.26 -0.39 -21.31
CA MET A 1 33.13 0.50 -20.50
C MET A 1 32.34 1.36 -19.50
N ALA A 2 31.29 2.10 -19.90
CA ALA A 2 30.56 2.95 -18.95
C ALA A 2 29.96 2.20 -17.74
N ILE A 3 29.32 1.05 -17.98
CA ILE A 3 28.72 0.22 -16.91
C ILE A 3 29.78 -0.30 -15.92
N GLN A 4 30.92 -0.81 -16.43
CA GLN A 4 32.01 -1.29 -15.58
C GLN A 4 32.59 -0.18 -14.70
N ASN A 5 32.64 1.04 -15.23
CA ASN A 5 33.11 2.21 -14.49
C ASN A 5 32.16 2.60 -13.36
N GLU A 6 30.84 2.61 -13.63
CA GLU A 6 29.83 2.86 -12.58
C GLU A 6 29.80 1.75 -11.51
N VAL A 7 29.93 0.49 -11.92
CA VAL A 7 30.05 -0.64 -10.99
C VAL A 7 31.29 -0.51 -10.11
N GLY A 8 32.43 -0.12 -10.69
CA GLY A 8 33.66 0.15 -9.94
C GLY A 8 33.49 1.27 -8.91
N LYS A 9 32.78 2.36 -9.27
CA LYS A 9 32.47 3.44 -8.32
C LYS A 9 31.65 2.96 -7.14
N VAL A 10 30.60 2.19 -7.39
CA VAL A 10 29.76 1.57 -6.35
C VAL A 10 30.62 0.69 -5.45
N TRP A 11 31.49 -0.12 -6.03
CA TRP A 11 32.27 -1.09 -5.28
C TRP A 11 33.32 -0.46 -4.37
N ASN A 12 33.92 0.66 -4.77
CA ASN A 12 34.92 1.36 -3.96
C ASN A 12 34.33 2.31 -2.90
N THR A 13 33.02 2.32 -2.72
CA THR A 13 32.39 3.17 -1.70
C THR A 13 32.43 2.54 -0.31
N ASP A 14 32.44 3.37 0.73
CA ASP A 14 32.36 2.93 2.13
C ASP A 14 31.08 2.14 2.44
N PHE A 15 30.02 2.31 1.65
CA PHE A 15 28.79 1.53 1.85
C PHE A 15 28.90 0.11 1.32
N ALA A 16 29.75 -0.15 0.32
CA ALA A 16 29.95 -1.48 -0.26
C ALA A 16 30.80 -2.38 0.64
N HIS A 17 31.67 -1.79 1.47
CA HIS A 17 32.54 -2.51 2.39
C HIS A 17 32.07 -2.31 3.83
N LYS A 18 31.19 -3.20 4.30
CA LYS A 18 30.70 -3.22 5.67
C LYS A 18 31.37 -4.32 6.47
N THR A 19 31.84 -3.98 7.66
CA THR A 19 32.33 -4.96 8.64
C THR A 19 31.17 -5.80 9.18
N ASP A 20 31.47 -7.01 9.65
CA ASP A 20 30.48 -7.89 10.28
C ASP A 20 29.74 -7.19 11.43
N ARG A 21 30.45 -6.37 12.21
CA ARG A 21 29.85 -5.56 13.28
C ARG A 21 28.82 -4.57 12.76
N GLN A 22 29.08 -3.91 11.62
CA GLN A 22 28.12 -3.00 11.00
C GLN A 22 26.91 -3.76 10.46
N LEU A 23 27.12 -4.92 9.83
CA LEU A 23 26.02 -5.76 9.33
C LEU A 23 25.09 -6.21 10.47
N ILE A 24 25.66 -6.68 11.58
CA ILE A 24 24.91 -7.05 12.78
C ILE A 24 24.11 -5.86 13.31
N SER A 25 24.75 -4.69 13.46
CA SER A 25 24.07 -3.49 13.94
C SER A 25 22.90 -3.07 13.04
N TYR A 26 23.02 -3.18 11.71
CA TYR A 26 21.92 -2.88 10.80
C TYR A 26 20.78 -3.90 10.92
N GLN A 27 21.10 -5.18 11.10
CA GLN A 27 20.10 -6.22 11.31
C GLN A 27 19.32 -5.98 12.61
N GLU A 28 20.02 -5.68 13.71
CA GLU A 28 19.41 -5.34 15.00
C GLU A 28 18.48 -4.13 14.90
N LEU A 29 18.91 -3.06 14.23
CA LEU A 29 18.08 -1.87 14.00
C LEU A 29 16.83 -2.21 13.16
N SER A 30 16.99 -3.00 12.10
CA SER A 30 15.88 -3.43 11.25
C SER A 30 14.86 -4.24 12.04
N ASP A 31 15.32 -5.19 12.85
CA ASP A 31 14.47 -6.03 13.69
C ASP A 31 13.77 -5.22 14.78
N LEU A 32 14.47 -4.27 15.40
CA LEU A 32 13.89 -3.31 16.34
C LEU A 32 12.74 -2.55 15.69
N TYR A 33 12.98 -1.88 14.56
CA TYR A 33 11.93 -1.12 13.87
C TYR A 33 10.75 -1.98 13.42
N LYS A 34 11.02 -3.21 12.93
CA LYS A 34 9.97 -4.15 12.54
C LYS A 34 9.12 -4.57 13.74
N SER A 35 9.75 -4.78 14.89
CA SER A 35 9.08 -5.13 16.15
C SER A 35 8.21 -3.98 16.66
N GLU A 36 8.72 -2.75 16.66
CA GLU A 36 7.99 -1.54 17.07
C GLU A 36 6.77 -1.32 16.19
N CYS A 37 6.95 -1.49 14.88
CA CYS A 37 5.88 -1.34 13.91
C CYS A 37 4.93 -2.54 13.90
N ARG A 38 5.24 -3.64 14.60
CA ARG A 38 4.47 -4.90 14.65
C ARG A 38 4.07 -5.42 13.27
N GLY A 39 4.95 -5.25 12.28
CA GLY A 39 4.67 -5.58 10.88
C GLY A 39 3.70 -4.63 10.15
N ASN A 40 3.17 -3.61 10.83
CA ASN A 40 2.41 -2.53 10.20
C ASN A 40 3.34 -1.45 9.66
N GLN A 41 2.79 -0.56 8.85
CA GLN A 41 3.54 0.59 8.35
C GLN A 41 3.77 1.62 9.48
N PRO A 42 4.96 2.25 9.57
CA PRO A 42 5.21 3.35 10.51
C PRO A 42 4.15 4.46 10.42
N ARG A 43 3.76 5.03 11.56
CA ARG A 43 2.70 6.07 11.64
C ARG A 43 2.97 7.26 10.71
N SER A 44 4.24 7.68 10.59
CA SER A 44 4.67 8.78 9.71
C SER A 44 4.39 8.52 8.24
N LEU A 45 4.38 7.25 7.81
CA LEU A 45 4.16 6.86 6.42
C LEU A 45 2.68 6.61 6.09
N VAL A 46 1.82 6.40 7.09
CA VAL A 46 0.37 6.11 6.90
C VAL A 46 -0.30 7.17 6.02
N LYS A 47 0.06 8.45 6.17
CA LYS A 47 -0.48 9.56 5.37
C LYS A 47 -0.33 9.34 3.86
N PHE A 48 0.80 8.77 3.42
CA PHE A 48 1.06 8.56 1.99
C PHE A 48 0.24 7.41 1.40
N ASN A 49 -0.28 6.51 2.25
CA ASN A 49 -1.09 5.38 1.81
C ASN A 49 -2.61 5.70 1.82
N GLN A 50 -3.00 6.94 2.12
CA GLN A 50 -4.42 7.33 2.08
C GLN A 50 -5.00 7.19 0.66
N PRO A 51 -6.28 6.81 0.51
CA PRO A 51 -6.89 6.62 -0.81
C PRO A 51 -6.82 7.86 -1.72
N VAL A 52 -6.84 9.06 -1.16
CA VAL A 52 -6.71 10.33 -1.89
C VAL A 52 -5.37 10.49 -2.62
N ASN A 53 -4.31 9.85 -2.13
CA ASN A 53 -2.98 9.88 -2.74
C ASN A 53 -2.81 8.81 -3.82
N ARG A 54 -3.79 7.90 -3.97
CA ARG A 54 -3.74 6.82 -4.95
C ARG A 54 -4.40 7.29 -6.25
N LYS A 55 -3.74 7.06 -7.37
CA LYS A 55 -4.35 7.23 -8.71
C LYS A 55 -5.28 6.05 -9.00
N CYS A 56 -6.50 6.09 -8.48
CA CYS A 56 -7.50 5.04 -8.64
C CYS A 56 -8.63 5.46 -9.60
N LYS A 57 -9.35 4.46 -10.13
CA LYS A 57 -10.54 4.67 -10.98
C LYS A 57 -11.77 5.15 -10.22
N LEU A 58 -11.85 4.84 -8.93
CA LEU A 58 -12.95 5.22 -8.06
C LEU A 58 -12.51 6.39 -7.17
N THR A 59 -13.45 7.27 -6.83
CA THR A 59 -13.28 8.31 -5.80
C THR A 59 -13.87 7.86 -4.46
N PRO A 60 -13.50 8.49 -3.33
CA PRO A 60 -14.13 8.21 -2.03
C PRO A 60 -15.65 8.35 -2.06
N GLU A 61 -16.19 9.35 -2.75
CA GLU A 61 -17.63 9.59 -2.87
C GLU A 61 -18.32 8.47 -3.65
N GLN A 62 -17.72 7.99 -4.74
CA GLN A 62 -18.23 6.86 -5.52
C GLN A 62 -18.22 5.57 -4.70
N VAL A 63 -17.25 5.38 -3.82
CA VAL A 63 -17.20 4.21 -2.92
C VAL A 63 -18.32 4.27 -1.89
N LEU A 64 -18.62 5.44 -1.33
CA LEU A 64 -19.79 5.63 -0.45
C LEU A 64 -21.09 5.34 -1.21
N ASP A 65 -21.21 5.86 -2.43
CA ASP A 65 -22.37 5.61 -3.30
C ASP A 65 -22.55 4.11 -3.62
N ILE A 66 -21.46 3.38 -3.93
CA ILE A 66 -21.48 1.92 -4.12
C ILE A 66 -22.01 1.19 -2.87
N ARG A 67 -21.58 1.60 -1.67
CA ARG A 67 -22.04 0.99 -0.41
C ARG A 67 -23.52 1.26 -0.15
N SER A 68 -23.99 2.48 -0.44
CA SER A 68 -25.39 2.88 -0.27
C SER A 68 -26.33 2.25 -1.30
N LYS A 69 -25.90 2.12 -2.56
CA LYS A 69 -26.70 1.53 -3.64
C LYS A 69 -26.79 0.00 -3.59
N TYR A 70 -25.88 -0.66 -2.87
CA TYR A 70 -25.90 -2.12 -2.80
C TYR A 70 -27.08 -2.64 -1.97
N VAL A 71 -28.11 -3.09 -2.67
CA VAL A 71 -29.26 -3.79 -2.09
C VAL A 71 -29.20 -5.25 -2.55
N PRO A 72 -28.98 -6.22 -1.63
CA PRO A 72 -28.97 -7.64 -1.99
C PRO A 72 -30.21 -8.02 -2.79
N HIS A 73 -30.04 -8.85 -3.82
CA HIS A 73 -31.11 -9.36 -4.70
C HIS A 73 -31.84 -8.32 -5.58
N VAL A 74 -31.57 -7.02 -5.43
CA VAL A 74 -32.16 -5.95 -6.27
C VAL A 74 -31.09 -5.23 -7.10
N TYR A 75 -30.01 -4.80 -6.45
CA TYR A 75 -28.90 -4.08 -7.06
C TYR A 75 -27.58 -4.82 -6.84
N GLY A 76 -27.35 -5.82 -7.68
CA GLY A 76 -26.22 -6.74 -7.54
C GLY A 76 -24.87 -6.14 -7.91
N LYS A 77 -23.81 -6.79 -7.40
CA LYS A 77 -22.40 -6.43 -7.65
C LYS A 77 -21.99 -6.32 -9.12
N VAL A 78 -22.61 -7.11 -10.01
CA VAL A 78 -22.29 -7.10 -11.45
C VAL A 78 -22.77 -5.80 -12.11
N ARG A 79 -23.94 -5.32 -11.71
CA ARG A 79 -24.50 -4.07 -12.22
C ARG A 79 -23.70 -2.87 -11.73
N LEU A 80 -23.37 -2.84 -10.44
CA LEU A 80 -22.46 -1.84 -9.86
C LEU A 80 -21.10 -1.84 -10.59
N ALA A 81 -20.53 -3.01 -10.83
CA ALA A 81 -19.25 -3.11 -11.54
C ALA A 81 -19.28 -2.46 -12.93
N GLN A 82 -20.36 -2.67 -13.69
CA GLN A 82 -20.57 -2.06 -15.00
C GLN A 82 -20.76 -0.54 -14.91
N GLU A 83 -21.58 -0.07 -13.96
CA GLU A 83 -21.86 1.37 -13.76
C GLU A 83 -20.59 2.18 -13.47
N TYR A 84 -19.72 1.66 -12.60
CA TYR A 84 -18.49 2.35 -12.19
C TYR A 84 -17.24 1.92 -12.96
N GLY A 85 -17.37 1.06 -13.99
CA GLY A 85 -16.24 0.65 -14.84
C GLY A 85 -15.13 -0.11 -14.11
N VAL A 86 -15.50 -0.93 -13.11
CA VAL A 86 -14.58 -1.74 -12.30
C VAL A 86 -14.95 -3.22 -12.35
N SER A 87 -14.10 -4.10 -11.82
CA SER A 87 -14.42 -5.53 -11.74
C SER A 87 -15.39 -5.83 -10.59
N SER A 88 -16.18 -6.89 -10.73
CA SER A 88 -17.09 -7.36 -9.68
C SER A 88 -16.35 -7.76 -8.40
N SER A 89 -15.10 -8.20 -8.49
CA SER A 89 -14.22 -8.46 -7.36
C SER A 89 -13.86 -7.19 -6.58
N VAL A 90 -13.68 -6.05 -7.26
CA VAL A 90 -13.42 -4.76 -6.61
C VAL A 90 -14.65 -4.33 -5.81
N ILE A 91 -15.85 -4.42 -6.40
CA ILE A 91 -17.10 -4.15 -5.69
C ILE A 91 -17.24 -5.07 -4.46
N LEU A 92 -16.98 -6.36 -4.60
CA LEU A 92 -17.04 -7.30 -3.47
C LEU A 92 -16.10 -6.91 -2.32
N ARG A 93 -14.85 -6.53 -2.63
CA ARG A 93 -13.87 -6.10 -1.62
C ARG A 93 -14.26 -4.77 -0.95
N ILE A 94 -14.92 -3.88 -1.67
CA ILE A 94 -15.46 -2.62 -1.11
C ILE A 94 -16.59 -2.92 -0.13
N LEU A 95 -17.52 -3.80 -0.51
CA LEU A 95 -18.68 -4.18 0.31
C LEU A 95 -18.26 -4.96 1.57
N ARG A 96 -17.21 -5.77 1.49
CA ARG A 96 -16.64 -6.48 2.65
C ARG A 96 -15.74 -5.61 3.55
N GLY A 97 -15.45 -4.37 3.16
CA GLY A 97 -14.50 -3.51 3.89
C GLY A 97 -13.04 -3.97 3.80
N GLU A 98 -12.71 -4.90 2.90
CA GLU A 98 -11.33 -5.36 2.66
C GLU A 98 -10.50 -4.28 1.95
N SER A 99 -11.16 -3.43 1.15
CA SER A 99 -10.57 -2.31 0.41
C SER A 99 -11.28 -1.00 0.71
N TRP A 100 -10.66 0.13 0.35
CA TRP A 100 -11.17 1.47 0.65
C TRP A 100 -11.55 1.62 2.13
N LYS A 101 -10.60 1.23 2.99
CA LYS A 101 -10.63 1.49 4.43
C LYS A 101 -10.34 2.96 4.62
N ILE A 102 -11.38 3.78 4.53
CA ILE A 102 -11.33 5.12 5.07
C ILE A 102 -11.35 4.89 6.58
N SER A 103 -10.28 5.29 7.27
CA SER A 103 -10.25 5.27 8.72
C SER A 103 -11.18 6.37 9.23
N ASP A 104 -12.47 6.21 9.00
CA ASP A 104 -13.52 7.01 9.62
C ASP A 104 -13.83 6.31 10.95
N SER A 105 -12.95 6.55 11.91
CA SER A 105 -13.31 6.48 13.32
C SER A 105 -13.55 7.91 13.75
N ILE A 106 -14.83 8.23 13.94
CA ILE A 106 -15.26 9.19 14.96
C ILE A 106 -14.51 8.89 16.26
#